data_AF-A0A6N7WC33-F1
#
_entry.id   AF-A0A6N7WC33-F1
#
_cell.length_a   1.000
_cell.length_b   1.000
_cell.length_c   1.000
_cell.angle_alpha   90.00
_cell.angle_beta   90.00
_cell.angle_gamma   90.00
#
_symmetry.space_group_name_H-M   'P 1'
#
loop_
_entity.id
_entity.type
_entity.pdbx_description
1 polymer ?
#
loop_
_entity_poly.entity_id
_entity_poly.type
_entity_poly.pdbx_seq_one_letter_code
_entity_poly.pdbx_strand_id
1 'polypeptide(L)'
;MGENKLNHVGVIMDGNRRWAKKQGLKSVLMGHEKGVNKLMELCTWCLDKSVPYLSVYAFSTENWNRSQPEIEGLFAIMEKFFREELGTALRKESE
;
A
#
# COMPACT_ATOMS: atom_id res chain seq x y z
N MET A 1 -20.45 29.15 -5.50
CA MET A 1 -19.42 28.54 -4.64
C MET A 1 -18.91 27.32 -5.39
N GLY A 2 -17.62 27.27 -5.76
CA GLY A 2 -17.07 26.10 -6.45
C GLY A 2 -17.03 24.90 -5.50
N GLU A 3 -17.40 23.71 -5.98
CA GLU A 3 -17.28 22.48 -5.20
C GLU A 3 -15.81 22.25 -4.82
N ASN A 4 -15.56 22.09 -3.52
CA ASN A 4 -14.23 21.72 -3.02
C ASN A 4 -14.02 20.21 -3.20
N LYS A 5 -13.70 19.80 -4.44
CA LYS A 5 -13.48 18.39 -4.79
C LYS A 5 -12.08 17.94 -4.36
N LEU A 6 -12.00 16.84 -3.63
CA LEU A 6 -10.73 16.20 -3.25
C LEU A 6 -10.05 15.63 -4.50
N ASN A 7 -8.93 16.23 -4.91
CA ASN A 7 -8.21 15.81 -6.11
C ASN A 7 -7.06 14.83 -5.81
N HIS A 8 -6.47 14.88 -4.61
CA HIS A 8 -5.27 14.11 -4.30
C HIS A 8 -5.26 13.68 -2.84
N VAL A 9 -5.01 12.40 -2.60
CA VAL A 9 -4.71 11.84 -1.29
C VAL A 9 -3.23 11.45 -1.23
N GLY A 10 -2.52 11.93 -0.21
CA GLY A 10 -1.21 11.43 0.17
C GLY A 10 -1.32 10.57 1.43
N VAL A 11 -0.70 9.38 1.43
CA VAL A 11 -0.74 8.48 2.59
C VAL A 11 0.64 7.96 2.95
N ILE A 12 0.92 7.92 4.25
CA ILE A 12 2.08 7.22 4.82
C ILE A 12 1.57 5.94 5.47
N MET A 13 2.00 4.79 4.96
CA MET A 13 1.54 3.48 5.41
C MET A 13 2.35 3.00 6.63
N ASP A 14 2.19 3.66 7.77
CA ASP A 14 2.91 3.32 8.99
C ASP A 14 2.13 2.33 9.88
N GLY A 15 2.85 1.67 10.79
CA GLY A 15 2.28 0.82 11.82
C GLY A 15 2.39 -0.69 11.56
N ASN A 16 2.77 -1.12 10.37
CA ASN A 16 2.84 -2.54 9.98
C ASN A 16 3.65 -3.41 10.97
N ARG A 17 4.86 -2.97 11.33
CA ARG A 17 5.71 -3.68 12.33
C ARG A 17 5.06 -3.72 13.72
N ARG A 18 4.47 -2.61 14.16
CA ARG A 18 3.81 -2.49 15.48
C ARG A 18 2.59 -3.40 15.53
N TRP A 19 1.81 -3.43 14.46
CA TRP A 19 0.66 -4.31 14.31
C TRP A 19 1.07 -5.78 14.38
N ALA A 20 2.06 -6.20 13.59
CA ALA A 20 2.52 -7.60 13.60
C ALA A 20 2.98 -8.06 15.00
N LYS A 21 3.73 -7.21 15.70
CA LYS A 21 4.14 -7.47 17.09
C LYS A 21 2.95 -7.59 18.05
N LYS A 22 1.96 -6.69 17.93
CA LYS A 22 0.74 -6.72 18.76
C LYS A 22 -0.08 -7.99 18.53
N GLN A 23 -0.03 -8.56 17.34
CA GLN A 23 -0.67 -9.84 17.00
C GLN A 23 0.16 -11.07 17.43
N GLY A 24 1.32 -10.91 18.06
CA GLY A 24 2.17 -12.02 18.47
C GLY A 24 2.86 -12.76 17.31
N LEU A 25 2.97 -12.11 16.15
CA LEU A 25 3.52 -12.73 14.95
C LEU A 25 5.05 -12.79 15.00
N LYS A 26 5.60 -13.93 14.54
CA LYS A 26 7.06 -14.17 14.50
C LYS A 26 7.78 -13.34 13.43
N SER A 27 7.08 -12.88 12.40
CA SER A 27 7.62 -12.07 11.31
C SER A 27 6.84 -10.78 11.15
N VAL A 28 7.56 -9.67 10.98
CA VAL A 28 6.98 -8.36 10.67
C VAL A 28 6.44 -8.27 9.24
N LEU A 29 6.86 -9.18 8.34
CA LEU A 29 6.43 -9.21 6.93
C LEU A 29 4.92 -9.42 6.80
N MET A 30 4.31 -10.22 7.68
CA MET A 30 2.85 -10.37 7.72
C MET A 30 2.12 -9.06 8.03
N GLY A 31 2.76 -8.16 8.79
CA GLY A 31 2.24 -6.81 8.99
C GLY A 31 2.30 -5.96 7.72
N HIS A 32 3.35 -6.12 6.91
CA HIS A 32 3.48 -5.44 5.62
C HIS A 32 2.47 -5.98 4.60
N GLU A 33 2.25 -7.29 4.53
CA GLU A 33 1.18 -7.89 3.73
C GLU A 33 -0.20 -7.35 4.11
N LYS A 34 -0.47 -7.24 5.42
CA LYS A 34 -1.72 -6.64 5.90
C LYS A 34 -1.84 -5.16 5.51
N GLY A 35 -0.73 -4.43 5.53
CA GLY A 35 -0.64 -3.04 5.08
C GLY A 35 -0.99 -2.89 3.60
N VAL A 36 -0.48 -3.78 2.74
CA VAL A 36 -0.79 -3.80 1.30
C VAL A 36 -2.28 -4.08 1.05
N ASN A 37 -2.89 -5.02 1.78
CA ASN A 37 -4.34 -5.24 1.68
C ASN A 37 -5.13 -3.98 2.06
N LYS A 38 -4.68 -3.24 3.08
CA LYS A 38 -5.31 -1.98 3.47
C LYS A 38 -5.12 -0.89 2.42
N LEU A 39 -3.97 -0.86 1.74
CA LEU A 39 -3.76 0.04 0.61
C LEU A 39 -4.77 -0.22 -0.51
N MET A 40 -5.13 -1.47 -0.78
CA MET A 40 -6.15 -1.78 -1.78
C MET A 40 -7.52 -1.27 -1.43
N GLU A 41 -7.93 -1.41 -0.17
CA GLU A 41 -9.18 -0.80 0.30
C GLU A 41 -9.17 0.72 0.09
N LEU A 42 -8.02 1.38 0.31
CA LEU A 42 -7.86 2.81 0.04
C LEU A 42 -7.92 3.14 -1.46
N CYS A 43 -7.28 2.34 -2.31
CA CYS A 43 -7.35 2.50 -3.76
C CYS A 43 -8.80 2.40 -4.26
N THR A 44 -9.55 1.39 -3.82
CA THR A 44 -10.98 1.24 -4.14
C THR A 44 -11.77 2.45 -3.66
N TRP A 45 -11.53 2.91 -2.43
CA TRP A 45 -12.19 4.10 -1.91
C TRP A 45 -11.89 5.36 -2.74
N CYS A 46 -10.64 5.55 -3.18
CA CYS A 46 -10.28 6.67 -4.07
C CYS A 46 -11.03 6.61 -5.40
N LEU A 47 -11.16 5.41 -5.99
CA LEU A 47 -11.94 5.20 -7.23
C LEU A 47 -13.42 5.54 -7.01
N ASP A 48 -14.03 4.99 -5.95
CA ASP A 48 -15.45 5.23 -5.61
C ASP A 48 -15.75 6.71 -5.35
N LYS A 49 -14.77 7.45 -4.83
CA LYS A 49 -14.86 8.90 -4.59
C LYS A 49 -14.40 9.77 -5.76
N SER A 50 -14.02 9.16 -6.88
CA SER A 50 -13.50 9.86 -8.06
C SER A 50 -12.34 10.81 -7.71
N VAL A 51 -11.45 10.35 -6.82
CA VAL A 51 -10.20 11.04 -6.48
C VAL A 51 -9.14 10.61 -7.51
N PRO A 52 -8.66 11.51 -8.38
CA PRO A 52 -7.80 11.14 -9.51
C PRO A 52 -6.38 10.77 -9.10
N TYR A 53 -5.88 11.23 -7.94
CA TYR A 53 -4.50 10.97 -7.54
C TYR A 53 -4.41 10.37 -6.14
N LEU A 54 -3.59 9.32 -6.01
CA LEU A 54 -3.16 8.72 -4.75
C LEU A 54 -1.63 8.60 -4.75
N SER A 55 -0.97 9.22 -3.77
CA SER A 55 0.46 9.05 -3.54
C SER A 55 0.69 8.27 -2.26
N VAL A 56 1.49 7.21 -2.34
CA VAL A 56 1.72 6.28 -1.25
C VAL A 56 3.20 6.33 -0.88
N TYR A 57 3.49 6.65 0.37
CA TYR A 57 4.85 6.59 0.89
C TYR A 57 5.17 5.15 1.32
N ALA A 58 5.53 4.34 0.31
CA ALA A 58 5.71 2.89 0.45
C ALA A 58 7.09 2.48 0.97
N PHE A 59 8.14 3.24 0.63
CA PHE A 59 9.51 3.01 1.07
C PHE A 59 10.28 4.33 1.14
N SER A 60 10.99 4.59 2.24
CA SER A 60 11.79 5.80 2.44
C SER A 60 13.31 5.55 2.36
N THR A 61 14.10 6.61 2.25
CA THR A 61 15.56 6.55 2.34
C THR A 61 16.05 5.97 3.67
N GLU A 62 15.34 6.19 4.76
CA GLU A 62 15.68 5.68 6.09
C GLU A 62 15.34 4.18 6.22
N ASN A 63 14.48 3.64 5.36
CA ASN A 63 14.10 2.22 5.40
C ASN A 63 15.25 1.30 4.97
N TRP A 64 16.29 1.83 4.32
CA TRP A 64 17.56 1.11 4.08
C TRP A 64 18.27 0.69 5.37
N ASN A 65 17.98 1.32 6.51
CA ASN A 65 18.54 0.93 7.81
C ASN A 65 17.86 -0.30 8.44
N ARG A 66 16.88 -0.92 7.76
CA ARG A 66 16.23 -2.15 8.22
C ARG A 66 17.11 -3.37 7.91
N SER A 67 16.76 -4.53 8.46
CA SER A 67 17.48 -5.76 8.15
C SER A 67 17.28 -6.17 6.69
N GLN A 68 18.33 -6.69 6.05
CA GLN A 68 18.29 -7.15 4.66
C GLN A 68 17.11 -8.10 4.36
N PRO A 69 16.81 -9.11 5.21
CA PRO A 69 15.65 -9.99 4.97
C PRO A 69 14.30 -9.26 5.00
N GLU A 70 14.17 -8.19 5.80
CA GLU A 70 12.94 -7.40 5.84
C GLU A 70 12.80 -6.54 4.58
N ILE A 71 13.90 -5.96 4.08
CA ILE A 71 13.91 -5.18 2.85
C ILE A 71 13.54 -6.07 1.66
N GLU A 72 14.20 -7.22 1.52
CA GLU A 72 13.92 -8.19 0.45
C GLU A 72 12.47 -8.69 0.50
N GLY A 73 11.99 -9.05 1.68
CA GLY A 73 10.61 -9.49 1.86
C GLY A 73 9.59 -8.38 1.52
N LEU A 74 9.88 -7.13 1.89
CA LEU A 74 9.02 -5.99 1.56
C LEU A 74 8.95 -5.75 0.05
N PHE A 75 10.09 -5.78 -0.66
CA PHE A 75 10.11 -5.64 -2.12
C PHE A 75 9.45 -6.82 -2.82
N ALA A 76 9.60 -8.05 -2.31
CA ALA A 76 8.91 -9.22 -2.86
C ALA A 76 7.37 -9.10 -2.72
N ILE A 77 6.89 -8.60 -1.57
CA ILE A 77 5.47 -8.30 -1.36
C ILE A 77 4.99 -7.24 -2.36
N MET A 78 5.76 -6.15 -2.53
CA MET A 78 5.42 -5.09 -3.49
C MET A 78 5.41 -5.60 -4.94
N GLU A 79 6.39 -6.41 -5.34
CA GLU A 79 6.45 -6.99 -6.68
C GLU A 79 5.24 -7.87 -6.97
N LYS A 80 4.93 -8.80 -6.05
CA LYS A 80 3.75 -9.66 -6.16
C LYS A 80 2.49 -8.82 -6.32
N PHE A 81 2.34 -7.83 -5.46
CA PHE A 81 1.22 -6.91 -5.46
C PHE A 81 1.05 -6.20 -6.81
N PHE A 82 2.11 -5.58 -7.33
CA PHE A 82 2.02 -4.87 -8.61
C PHE A 82 1.66 -5.82 -9.76
N ARG A 83 2.15 -7.05 -9.76
CA ARG A 83 1.79 -8.04 -10.80
C ARG A 83 0.31 -8.41 -10.76
N GLU A 84 -0.25 -8.61 -9.56
CA GLU A 84 -1.65 -8.99 -9.38
C GLU A 84 -2.61 -7.83 -9.69
N GLU A 85 -2.31 -6.63 -9.18
CA GLU A 85 -3.21 -5.48 -9.31
C GLU A 85 -3.12 -4.78 -10.66
N LEU A 86 -1.94 -4.70 -11.27
CA LEU A 86 -1.82 -4.18 -12.64
C LEU A 86 -2.62 -5.05 -13.61
N GLY A 87 -2.58 -6.37 -13.42
CA GLY A 87 -3.41 -7.30 -14.20
C GLY A 87 -4.90 -7.06 -14.01
N THR A 88 -5.34 -6.71 -12.80
CA THR A 88 -6.74 -6.42 -12.50
C THR A 88 -7.19 -5.06 -13.08
N ALA A 89 -6.36 -4.03 -12.94
CA ALA A 89 -6.66 -2.70 -13.47
C ALA A 89 -6.80 -2.69 -14.99
N LEU A 90 -5.86 -3.34 -15.71
CA LEU A 90 -5.89 -3.41 -17.18
C LEU A 90 -7.10 -4.17 -17.73
N ARG A 91 -7.64 -5.15 -16.98
CA ARG A 91 -8.87 -5.85 -17.36
C ARG A 91 -10.10 -4.96 -17.23
N LYS A 92 -10.19 -4.15 -16.17
CA LYS A 92 -11.32 -3.24 -15.93
C LYS A 92 -11.41 -2.08 -16.92
N GLU A 93 -10.32 -1.71 -17.61
CA GLU A 93 -10.37 -0.75 -18.72
C GLU A 93 -10.95 -1.35 -20.02
N SER A 94 -11.01 -2.68 -20.12
CA SER A 94 -11.47 -3.39 -21.33
C SER A 94 -12.95 -3.79 -21.29
N GLU A 95 -13.65 -3.48 -20.18
CA GLU A 95 -15.07 -3.73 -19.92
C GLU A 95 -15.85 -2.41 -19.94
#